data_AF-A0A1V3KKL3-F1
#
_entry.id   AF-A0A1V3KKL3-F1
#
_cell.length_a   1.000
_cell.length_b   1.000
_cell.length_c   1.000
_cell.angle_alpha   90.00
_cell.angle_beta   90.00
_cell.angle_gamma   90.00
#
_symmetry.space_group_name_H-M   'P 1'
#
loop_
_entity.id
_entity.type
_entity.pdbx_description
1 polymer ?
#
loop_
_entity_poly.entity_id
_entity_poly.type
_entity_poly.pdbx_seq_one_letter_code
_entity_poly.pdbx_strand_id
1 'polypeptide(L)'
;MQNTLHPYAVDGTIIHENEQENVVLLIYTHSAEIAEHHIRIYAQQHRLRLTHQFLPLPFELYLQRHANSDFISPLTTLSATLSENNPLLIFNPAQHQESEKSPTPCLIKEEFLLREEDEHSAFLFQPIPRSMKLRLWQGNSESQCYAIINAEVSFWFPQDFKGNGIRYECLFKGEEAEKRKKTASYLLHLPENHSFVEQLCSVPLKPQEDGEQHWHKNFGFFFRSSADFDTLLQHFRKFIYMNTYDDRLLYFRFYDPIVLEDYFDFLQHYPRKLSTFWGSGLIDSFILPKQQNAVSYVPNVDFSEIEPVRKQFDKFEMKEMIAKKDKKLLARLIEDLITTAPYLLDTYSHQEIENVVQYHYKMGLKYHFYETGTIGFLSLTTLFYGETVDKLDPESVIMKLLALNYLSEPEKVYYIQHRLDVLEQQQIINSRF
;
A
#
# COMPACT_ATOMS: atom_id res chain seq x y z
N MET A 1 -1.27 -38.45 35.57
CA MET A 1 -1.67 -38.02 34.22
C MET A 1 -0.45 -38.20 33.33
N GLN A 2 -0.62 -38.80 32.16
CA GLN A 2 0.49 -39.25 31.30
C GLN A 2 1.40 -38.06 30.93
N ASN A 3 2.66 -38.12 31.37
CA ASN A 3 3.73 -37.18 31.06
C ASN A 3 4.24 -37.47 29.64
N THR A 4 3.41 -37.23 28.64
CA THR A 4 3.76 -37.41 27.24
C THR A 4 4.01 -36.05 26.61
N LEU A 5 5.15 -35.91 25.93
CA LEU A 5 5.50 -34.71 25.18
C LEU A 5 4.54 -34.53 24.00
N HIS A 6 4.00 -33.32 23.86
CA HIS A 6 3.13 -32.94 22.76
C HIS A 6 3.49 -31.54 22.24
N PRO A 7 3.16 -31.22 20.97
CA PRO A 7 3.34 -29.88 20.44
C PRO A 7 2.37 -28.87 21.08
N TYR A 8 2.90 -27.70 21.39
CA TYR A 8 2.20 -26.49 21.80
C TYR A 8 2.50 -25.38 20.80
N ALA A 9 1.60 -24.40 20.69
CA ALA A 9 1.79 -23.24 19.84
C ALA A 9 1.31 -21.94 20.49
N VAL A 10 1.97 -20.84 20.13
CA VAL A 10 1.58 -19.49 20.53
C VAL A 10 2.00 -18.47 19.48
N ASP A 11 1.17 -17.44 19.28
CA ASP A 11 1.54 -16.27 18.51
C ASP A 11 2.58 -15.45 19.29
N GLY A 12 3.64 -15.07 18.59
CA GLY A 12 4.70 -14.26 19.14
C GLY A 12 5.18 -13.23 18.15
N THR A 13 6.14 -12.44 18.62
CA THR A 13 6.74 -11.37 17.87
C THR A 13 8.24 -11.39 18.11
N ILE A 14 9.02 -11.39 17.05
CA ILE A 14 10.48 -11.25 17.10
C ILE A 14 10.84 -9.83 16.70
N ILE A 15 11.70 -9.20 17.50
CA ILE A 15 12.28 -7.90 17.20
C ILE A 15 13.74 -8.13 16.81
N HIS A 16 14.07 -7.92 15.54
CA HIS A 16 15.44 -7.97 15.04
C HIS A 16 15.87 -6.57 14.63
N GLU A 17 16.93 -6.06 15.25
CA GLU A 17 17.31 -4.65 15.18
C GLU A 17 16.13 -3.75 15.56
N ASN A 18 15.42 -3.25 14.54
CA ASN A 18 14.24 -2.38 14.64
C ASN A 18 13.06 -2.85 13.77
N GLU A 19 13.11 -4.06 13.20
CA GLU A 19 11.96 -4.70 12.53
C GLU A 19 11.22 -5.62 13.49
N GLN A 20 9.89 -5.56 13.44
CA GLN A 20 9.00 -6.43 14.18
C GLN A 20 8.41 -7.48 13.24
N GLU A 21 8.62 -8.75 13.55
CA GLU A 21 8.07 -9.87 12.76
C GLU A 21 7.13 -10.70 13.63
N ASN A 22 5.88 -10.82 13.17
CA ASN A 22 4.93 -11.77 13.73
C ASN A 22 5.39 -13.19 13.40
N VAL A 23 5.36 -14.08 14.39
CA VAL A 23 5.77 -15.48 14.27
C VAL A 23 4.81 -16.40 15.03
N VAL A 24 4.79 -17.67 14.66
CA VAL A 24 4.17 -18.72 15.48
C VAL A 24 5.29 -19.56 16.08
N LEU A 25 5.32 -19.65 17.40
CA LEU A 25 6.28 -20.46 18.12
C LEU A 25 5.68 -21.84 18.33
N LEU A 26 6.38 -22.87 17.86
CA LEU A 26 5.99 -24.27 18.04
C LEU A 26 6.93 -24.91 19.06
N ILE A 27 6.38 -25.52 20.11
CA ILE A 27 7.16 -26.02 21.25
C ILE A 27 6.75 -27.44 21.61
N TYR A 28 7.70 -28.36 21.69
CA TYR A 28 7.47 -29.74 22.09
C TYR A 28 7.75 -29.92 23.58
N THR A 29 6.69 -30.08 24.38
CA THR A 29 6.84 -30.11 25.83
C THR A 29 5.68 -30.83 26.55
N HIS A 30 5.73 -30.88 27.88
CA HIS A 30 4.76 -31.57 28.73
C HIS A 30 3.62 -30.67 29.22
N SER A 31 3.83 -29.35 29.29
CA SER A 31 2.82 -28.39 29.76
C SER A 31 3.07 -26.99 29.19
N ALA A 32 2.03 -26.15 29.21
CA ALA A 32 2.10 -24.76 28.76
C ALA A 32 3.09 -23.92 29.59
N GLU A 33 3.22 -24.20 30.89
CA GLU A 33 4.15 -23.51 31.80
C GLU A 33 5.62 -23.82 31.43
N ILE A 34 5.90 -25.08 31.11
CA ILE A 34 7.23 -25.50 30.66
C ILE A 34 7.50 -24.94 29.26
N ALA A 35 6.49 -24.85 28.39
CA ALA A 35 6.61 -24.21 27.08
C ALA A 35 7.09 -22.76 27.19
N GLU A 36 6.48 -21.98 28.08
CA GLU A 36 6.88 -20.59 28.33
C GLU A 36 8.34 -20.49 28.79
N HIS A 37 8.78 -21.40 29.66
CA HIS A 37 10.16 -21.45 30.10
C HIS A 37 11.13 -21.78 28.96
N HIS A 38 10.79 -22.74 28.09
CA HIS A 38 11.60 -23.05 26.89
C HIS A 38 11.72 -21.86 25.94
N ILE A 39 10.63 -21.13 25.70
CA ILE A 39 10.63 -19.92 24.87
C ILE A 39 11.60 -18.87 25.44
N ARG A 40 11.55 -18.63 26.76
CA ARG A 40 12.43 -17.67 27.43
C ARG A 40 13.90 -18.07 27.32
N ILE A 41 14.23 -19.34 27.54
CA ILE A 41 15.61 -19.86 27.40
C ILE A 41 16.10 -19.69 25.97
N TYR A 42 15.29 -20.11 24.99
CA TYR A 42 15.64 -20.02 23.58
C TYR A 42 15.92 -18.57 23.16
N ALA A 43 15.05 -17.64 23.57
CA ALA A 43 15.24 -16.22 23.30
C ALA A 43 16.57 -15.69 23.87
N GLN A 44 16.95 -16.09 25.09
CA GLN A 44 18.23 -15.71 25.69
C GLN A 44 19.44 -16.31 24.97
N GLN A 45 19.40 -17.60 24.65
CA GLN A 45 20.50 -18.31 23.97
C GLN A 45 20.79 -17.72 22.59
N HIS A 46 19.73 -17.39 21.84
CA HIS A 46 19.84 -16.83 20.50
C HIS A 46 19.87 -15.30 20.46
N ARG A 47 19.89 -14.63 21.62
CA ARG A 47 19.86 -13.16 21.75
C ARG A 47 18.69 -12.53 20.99
N LEU A 48 17.55 -13.21 20.95
CA LEU A 48 16.32 -12.75 20.31
C LEU A 48 15.50 -11.93 21.29
N ARG A 49 14.96 -10.81 20.83
CA ARG A 49 13.90 -10.10 21.53
C ARG A 49 12.57 -10.69 21.10
N LEU A 50 12.02 -11.58 21.93
CA LEU A 50 10.79 -12.30 21.64
C LEU A 50 9.71 -11.92 22.67
N THR A 51 8.52 -11.56 22.19
CA THR A 51 7.36 -11.24 23.03
C THR A 51 6.15 -12.08 22.59
N HIS A 52 5.28 -12.43 23.53
CA HIS A 52 3.99 -13.08 23.28
C HIS A 52 2.98 -12.63 24.34
N GLN A 53 1.68 -12.60 24.00
CA GLN A 53 0.65 -12.13 24.93
C GLN A 53 -0.06 -13.26 25.70
N PHE A 54 -0.18 -14.44 25.08
CA PHE A 54 -0.96 -15.55 25.62
C PHE A 54 -0.07 -16.71 26.05
N LEU A 55 -0.61 -17.59 26.89
CA LEU A 55 0.04 -18.85 27.22
C LEU A 55 -0.02 -19.79 26.00
N PRO A 56 1.02 -20.61 25.76
CA PRO A 56 0.99 -21.62 24.71
C PRO A 56 -0.16 -22.61 24.90
N LEU A 57 -0.87 -22.87 23.81
CA LEU A 57 -1.98 -23.82 23.77
C LEU A 57 -1.53 -25.15 23.16
N PRO A 58 -2.14 -26.29 23.53
CA PRO A 58 -1.95 -27.53 22.79
C PRO A 58 -2.17 -27.30 21.30
N PHE A 59 -1.29 -27.84 20.45
CA PHE A 59 -1.22 -27.47 19.03
C PHE A 59 -2.55 -27.61 18.29
N GLU A 60 -3.27 -28.71 18.47
CA GLU A 60 -4.61 -28.91 17.89
C GLU A 60 -5.61 -27.83 18.30
N LEU A 61 -5.56 -27.40 19.57
CA LEU A 61 -6.43 -26.36 20.08
C LEU A 61 -6.05 -24.98 19.52
N TYR A 62 -4.76 -24.74 19.32
CA TYR A 62 -4.26 -23.55 18.66
C TYR A 62 -4.71 -23.51 17.18
N LEU A 63 -4.57 -24.63 16.44
CA LEU A 63 -5.01 -24.73 15.05
C LEU A 63 -6.50 -24.39 14.89
N GLN A 64 -7.33 -24.83 15.84
CA GLN A 64 -8.77 -24.60 15.80
C GLN A 64 -9.17 -23.15 16.14
N ARG A 65 -8.41 -22.46 16.98
CA ARG A 65 -8.84 -21.18 17.58
C ARG A 65 -8.07 -19.95 17.11
N HIS A 66 -6.82 -20.13 16.69
CA HIS A 66 -5.89 -19.02 16.49
C HIS A 66 -5.16 -19.11 15.14
N ALA A 67 -4.84 -20.31 14.66
CA ALA A 67 -4.10 -20.44 13.41
C ALA A 67 -4.89 -19.88 12.22
N ASN A 68 -4.17 -19.15 11.37
CA ASN A 68 -4.69 -18.82 10.04
C ASN A 68 -4.81 -20.12 9.22
N SER A 69 -5.94 -20.31 8.54
CA SER A 69 -6.23 -21.47 7.68
C SER A 69 -5.14 -21.71 6.63
N ASP A 70 -4.60 -20.63 6.05
CA ASP A 70 -3.51 -20.68 5.07
C ASP A 70 -2.24 -21.34 5.64
N PHE A 71 -2.05 -21.29 6.96
CA PHE A 71 -0.87 -21.83 7.62
C PHE A 71 -1.10 -23.16 8.32
N ILE A 72 -2.32 -23.70 8.35
CA ILE A 72 -2.58 -24.98 9.04
C ILE A 72 -1.71 -26.10 8.45
N SER A 73 -1.68 -26.23 7.13
CA SER A 73 -0.86 -27.26 6.46
C SER A 73 0.65 -27.10 6.71
N PRO A 74 1.28 -25.93 6.46
CA PRO A 74 2.71 -25.75 6.74
C PRO A 74 3.04 -25.81 8.23
N LEU A 75 2.17 -25.31 9.14
CA LEU A 75 2.35 -25.46 10.58
C LEU A 75 2.30 -26.92 11.01
N THR A 76 1.36 -27.71 10.47
CA THR A 76 1.25 -29.15 10.77
C THR A 76 2.51 -29.88 10.30
N THR A 77 2.97 -29.59 9.09
CA THR A 77 4.21 -30.15 8.53
C THR A 77 5.42 -29.79 9.38
N LEU A 78 5.56 -28.52 9.79
CA LEU A 78 6.67 -28.06 10.63
C LEU A 78 6.59 -28.66 12.05
N SER A 79 5.40 -28.76 12.63
CA SER A 79 5.20 -29.33 13.97
C SER A 79 5.63 -30.79 14.05
N ALA A 80 5.50 -31.55 12.95
CA ALA A 80 5.94 -32.94 12.88
C ALA A 80 7.47 -33.10 12.94
N THR A 81 8.23 -32.02 12.74
CA THR A 81 9.70 -32.02 12.84
C THR A 81 10.22 -31.70 14.24
N LEU A 82 9.32 -31.31 15.15
CA LEU A 82 9.67 -31.10 16.55
C LEU A 82 10.13 -32.39 17.22
N SER A 83 11.13 -32.30 18.09
CA SER A 83 11.64 -33.42 18.86
C SER A 83 12.29 -32.96 20.16
N GLU A 84 12.65 -33.87 21.05
CA GLU A 84 13.40 -33.51 22.27
C GLU A 84 14.73 -32.80 21.97
N ASN A 85 15.39 -33.13 20.85
CA ASN A 85 16.65 -32.51 20.42
C ASN A 85 16.44 -31.15 19.75
N ASN A 86 15.25 -30.88 19.24
CA ASN A 86 14.87 -29.60 18.65
C ASN A 86 13.46 -29.21 19.12
N PRO A 87 13.34 -28.81 20.40
CA PRO A 87 12.04 -28.70 21.05
C PRO A 87 11.33 -27.39 20.74
N LEU A 88 11.96 -26.44 20.04
CA LEU A 88 11.36 -25.16 19.69
C LEU A 88 11.67 -24.81 18.24
N LEU A 89 10.63 -24.50 17.48
CA LEU A 89 10.70 -24.00 16.11
C LEU A 89 9.95 -22.68 16.00
N ILE A 90 10.42 -21.83 15.09
CA ILE A 90 9.81 -20.53 14.80
C ILE A 90 9.28 -20.58 13.37
N PHE A 91 7.97 -20.48 13.22
CA PHE A 91 7.32 -20.31 11.93
C PHE A 91 7.18 -18.81 11.65
N ASN A 92 7.66 -18.35 10.50
CA ASN A 92 7.51 -16.96 10.05
C ASN A 92 6.43 -16.89 8.94
N PRO A 93 5.20 -16.46 9.27
CA PRO A 93 4.12 -16.31 8.29
C PRO A 93 4.51 -15.44 7.10
N ALA A 94 5.30 -14.37 7.29
CA ALA A 94 5.63 -13.43 6.22
C ALA A 94 6.49 -14.08 5.12
N GLN A 95 7.30 -15.08 5.46
CA GLN A 95 8.10 -15.84 4.47
C GLN A 95 7.25 -16.84 3.69
N HIS A 96 6.12 -17.28 4.25
CA HIS A 96 5.18 -18.21 3.62
C HIS A 96 4.04 -17.52 2.86
N GLN A 97 3.88 -16.20 3.00
CA GLN A 97 2.83 -15.41 2.34
C GLN A 97 3.14 -15.02 0.90
N GLU A 98 4.31 -15.38 0.35
CA GLU A 98 4.53 -15.26 -1.10
C GLU A 98 3.54 -16.19 -1.81
N SER A 99 2.35 -15.65 -2.12
CA SER A 99 1.32 -16.33 -2.87
C SER A 99 1.94 -16.88 -4.14
N GLU A 100 1.66 -18.14 -4.48
CA GLU A 100 2.20 -18.77 -5.68
C GLU A 100 1.98 -17.87 -6.89
N LYS A 101 3.09 -17.46 -7.50
CA LYS A 101 3.05 -16.61 -8.69
C LYS A 101 2.63 -17.46 -9.88
N SER A 102 1.62 -16.97 -10.60
CA SER A 102 1.29 -17.51 -11.92
C SER A 102 2.40 -17.16 -12.91
N PRO A 103 2.81 -18.08 -13.81
CA PRO A 103 3.80 -17.79 -14.85
C PRO A 103 3.28 -16.83 -15.92
N THR A 104 1.96 -16.70 -16.05
CA THR A 104 1.29 -15.76 -16.95
C THR A 104 0.46 -14.75 -16.14
N PRO A 105 0.27 -13.52 -16.63
CA PRO A 105 -0.65 -12.57 -16.02
C PRO A 105 -2.06 -13.17 -15.90
N CYS A 106 -2.74 -12.91 -14.78
CA CYS A 106 -4.11 -13.32 -14.46
C CYS A 106 -5.16 -12.27 -14.92
N LEU A 107 -4.70 -11.11 -15.41
CA LEU A 107 -5.52 -10.04 -15.93
C LEU A 107 -5.06 -9.66 -17.34
N ILE A 108 -6.00 -9.45 -18.24
CA ILE A 108 -5.78 -8.76 -19.51
C ILE A 108 -5.97 -7.27 -19.25
N LYS A 109 -4.91 -6.50 -19.45
CA LYS A 109 -4.92 -5.04 -19.40
C LYS A 109 -4.99 -4.48 -20.81
N GLU A 110 -5.96 -3.63 -21.07
CA GLU A 110 -6.10 -2.91 -22.34
C GLU A 110 -6.22 -1.41 -22.06
N GLU A 111 -5.38 -0.60 -22.69
CA GLU A 111 -5.51 0.86 -22.69
C GLU A 111 -6.11 1.30 -24.03
N PHE A 112 -7.17 2.11 -23.98
CA PHE A 112 -7.90 2.55 -25.15
C PHE A 112 -8.28 4.02 -25.03
N LEU A 113 -8.43 4.71 -26.17
CA LEU A 113 -8.85 6.10 -26.20
C LEU A 113 -10.28 6.22 -25.65
N LEU A 114 -10.54 7.21 -24.79
CA LEU A 114 -11.89 7.44 -24.28
C LEU A 114 -12.85 7.70 -25.43
N ARG A 115 -12.44 8.56 -26.37
CA ARG A 115 -13.30 9.13 -27.40
C ARG A 115 -12.51 9.39 -28.69
N GLU A 116 -13.03 8.93 -29.81
CA GLU A 116 -12.47 9.22 -31.14
C GLU A 116 -12.77 10.67 -31.57
N GLU A 117 -12.00 11.20 -32.53
CA GLU A 117 -12.16 12.58 -33.00
C GLU A 117 -13.58 12.91 -33.49
N ASP A 118 -14.27 11.95 -34.14
CA ASP A 118 -15.63 12.11 -34.65
C ASP A 118 -16.73 12.13 -33.58
N GLU A 119 -16.38 11.73 -32.35
CA GLU A 119 -17.32 11.65 -31.22
C GLU A 119 -17.31 12.91 -30.35
N HIS A 120 -16.41 13.87 -30.62
CA HIS A 120 -16.36 15.15 -29.90
C HIS A 120 -17.53 16.06 -30.29
N SER A 121 -18.12 16.72 -29.29
CA SER A 121 -19.22 17.67 -29.51
C SER A 121 -19.00 18.97 -28.76
N ALA A 122 -19.65 20.04 -29.23
CA ALA A 122 -19.63 21.35 -28.57
C ALA A 122 -20.57 21.45 -27.34
N PHE A 123 -21.33 20.38 -27.05
CA PHE A 123 -22.22 20.35 -25.89
C PHE A 123 -21.43 20.18 -24.60
N LEU A 124 -21.99 20.72 -23.50
CA LEU A 124 -21.40 20.61 -22.17
C LEU A 124 -21.25 19.14 -21.76
N PHE A 125 -22.30 18.33 -21.95
CA PHE A 125 -22.24 16.89 -21.75
C PHE A 125 -22.16 16.20 -23.10
N GLN A 126 -21.11 15.41 -23.28
CA GLN A 126 -20.90 14.65 -24.49
C GLN A 126 -21.55 13.28 -24.35
N PRO A 127 -22.19 12.74 -25.41
CA PRO A 127 -22.78 11.41 -25.37
C PRO A 127 -21.77 10.36 -24.93
N ILE A 128 -22.19 9.32 -24.23
CA ILE A 128 -21.29 8.26 -23.77
C ILE A 128 -20.51 7.68 -24.97
N PRO A 129 -19.16 7.65 -24.93
CA PRO A 129 -18.36 7.17 -26.05
C PRO A 129 -18.66 5.71 -26.43
N ARG A 130 -18.51 5.37 -27.71
CA ARG A 130 -18.69 4.01 -28.24
C ARG A 130 -17.81 3.01 -27.50
N SER A 131 -16.54 3.36 -27.25
CA SER A 131 -15.56 2.52 -26.54
C SER A 131 -16.04 2.11 -25.14
N MET A 132 -16.65 3.06 -24.42
CA MET A 132 -17.23 2.87 -23.08
C MET A 132 -18.53 2.07 -23.14
N LYS A 133 -19.44 2.40 -24.06
CA LYS A 133 -20.71 1.65 -24.22
C LYS A 133 -20.47 0.16 -24.43
N LEU A 134 -19.55 -0.20 -25.33
CA LEU A 134 -19.20 -1.59 -25.64
C LEU A 134 -18.66 -2.39 -24.45
N ARG A 135 -18.03 -1.71 -23.48
CA ARG A 135 -17.41 -2.34 -22.31
C ARG A 135 -18.30 -2.33 -21.08
N LEU A 136 -19.09 -1.27 -20.88
CA LEU A 136 -19.98 -1.10 -19.73
C LEU A 136 -21.30 -1.86 -19.87
N TRP A 137 -21.87 -1.93 -21.08
CA TRP A 137 -23.14 -2.61 -21.33
C TRP A 137 -23.03 -3.51 -22.56
N GLN A 138 -22.84 -4.79 -22.32
CA GLN A 138 -22.93 -5.82 -23.35
C GLN A 138 -24.38 -6.33 -23.34
N GLY A 139 -25.23 -5.79 -24.23
CA GLY A 139 -26.70 -5.85 -24.11
C GLY A 139 -27.36 -7.22 -23.86
N ASN A 140 -26.67 -8.35 -24.10
CA ASN A 140 -27.18 -9.71 -23.81
C ASN A 140 -26.62 -10.31 -22.50
N SER A 141 -25.90 -9.54 -21.70
CA SER A 141 -25.25 -9.98 -20.45
C SER A 141 -26.18 -9.77 -19.26
N GLU A 142 -26.18 -10.70 -18.31
CA GLU A 142 -26.81 -10.49 -16.99
C GLU A 142 -26.03 -9.47 -16.14
N SER A 143 -24.78 -9.20 -16.52
CA SER A 143 -23.91 -8.19 -15.89
C SER A 143 -24.49 -6.78 -16.01
N GLN A 144 -24.56 -6.10 -14.87
CA GLN A 144 -24.92 -4.70 -14.78
C GLN A 144 -23.66 -3.82 -14.66
N CYS A 145 -23.83 -2.53 -14.93
CA CYS A 145 -22.77 -1.53 -14.82
C CYS A 145 -22.86 -0.84 -13.45
N TYR A 146 -21.72 -0.76 -12.77
CA TYR A 146 -21.59 -0.10 -11.49
C TYR A 146 -20.37 0.83 -11.49
N ALA A 147 -20.32 1.72 -10.50
CA ALA A 147 -19.14 2.53 -10.24
C ALA A 147 -18.86 2.67 -8.75
N ILE A 148 -17.57 2.79 -8.42
CA ILE A 148 -17.13 3.33 -7.13
C ILE A 148 -16.70 4.77 -7.39
N ILE A 149 -17.34 5.74 -6.72
CA ILE A 149 -17.05 7.17 -6.89
C ILE A 149 -16.70 7.81 -5.54
N ASN A 150 -15.59 8.55 -5.49
CA ASN A 150 -15.21 9.34 -4.32
C ASN A 150 -15.92 10.69 -4.32
N ALA A 151 -16.69 10.99 -3.28
CA ALA A 151 -17.40 12.26 -3.16
C ALA A 151 -16.47 13.46 -2.97
N GLU A 152 -15.24 13.26 -2.48
CA GLU A 152 -14.28 14.36 -2.29
C GLU A 152 -13.89 15.05 -3.60
N VAL A 153 -14.10 14.38 -4.73
CA VAL A 153 -13.69 14.85 -6.06
C VAL A 153 -14.54 16.01 -6.55
N SER A 154 -15.76 16.18 -6.03
CA SER A 154 -16.64 17.27 -6.44
C SER A 154 -17.58 17.70 -5.33
N PHE A 155 -17.78 19.02 -5.20
CA PHE A 155 -18.71 19.62 -4.26
C PHE A 155 -20.16 19.12 -4.45
N TRP A 156 -20.52 18.73 -5.68
CA TRP A 156 -21.84 18.24 -6.03
C TRP A 156 -22.12 16.82 -5.51
N PHE A 157 -21.09 16.05 -5.14
CA PHE A 157 -21.25 14.69 -4.62
C PHE A 157 -21.48 14.68 -3.11
N PRO A 158 -22.34 13.78 -2.59
CA PRO A 158 -23.17 12.79 -3.29
C PRO A 158 -24.56 13.33 -3.70
N GLN A 159 -24.83 14.63 -3.54
CA GLN A 159 -26.17 15.20 -3.79
C GLN A 159 -26.62 14.99 -5.24
N ASP A 160 -25.69 15.08 -6.17
CA ASP A 160 -25.94 14.91 -7.59
C ASP A 160 -26.36 13.47 -7.95
N PHE A 161 -25.86 12.46 -7.24
CA PHE A 161 -26.31 11.06 -7.44
C PHE A 161 -27.82 10.95 -7.17
N LYS A 162 -28.29 11.60 -6.10
CA LYS A 162 -29.72 11.66 -5.76
C LYS A 162 -30.51 12.46 -6.77
N GLY A 163 -29.99 13.62 -7.21
CA GLY A 163 -30.62 14.46 -8.22
C GLY A 163 -30.85 13.73 -9.55
N ASN A 164 -29.91 12.85 -9.90
CA ASN A 164 -29.97 11.99 -11.09
C ASN A 164 -30.77 10.68 -10.88
N GLY A 165 -31.36 10.44 -9.71
CA GLY A 165 -32.10 9.20 -9.45
C GLY A 165 -31.25 7.92 -9.46
N ILE A 166 -29.94 8.04 -9.28
CA ILE A 166 -29.02 6.90 -9.23
C ILE A 166 -29.23 6.15 -7.91
N ARG A 167 -29.25 4.80 -7.94
CA ARG A 167 -29.14 4.00 -6.71
C ARG A 167 -27.68 4.09 -6.24
N TYR A 168 -27.47 4.65 -5.05
CA TYR A 168 -26.13 4.81 -4.46
C TYR A 168 -26.12 4.47 -2.98
N GLU A 169 -24.98 3.99 -2.47
CA GLU A 169 -24.76 3.74 -1.04
C GLU A 169 -23.32 4.07 -0.63
N CYS A 170 -23.18 4.65 0.58
CA CYS A 170 -21.87 4.98 1.14
C CYS A 170 -21.12 3.71 1.53
N LEU A 171 -19.82 3.62 1.23
CA LEU A 171 -19.02 2.49 1.70
C LEU A 171 -18.83 2.52 3.23
N PHE A 172 -18.83 3.69 3.88
CA PHE A 172 -18.85 3.73 5.33
C PHE A 172 -20.22 3.35 5.90
N LYS A 173 -20.27 3.02 7.20
CA LYS A 173 -21.51 2.69 7.93
C LYS A 173 -21.68 3.59 9.15
N GLY A 174 -22.93 3.76 9.58
CA GLY A 174 -23.27 4.44 10.83
C GLY A 174 -22.78 5.88 10.87
N GLU A 175 -22.29 6.30 12.03
CA GLU A 175 -21.83 7.68 12.28
C GLU A 175 -20.69 8.12 11.35
N GLU A 176 -19.80 7.20 10.97
CA GLU A 176 -18.71 7.50 10.03
C GLU A 176 -19.23 7.83 8.62
N ALA A 177 -20.34 7.22 8.20
CA ALA A 177 -20.97 7.53 6.91
C ALA A 177 -21.49 8.98 6.88
N GLU A 178 -22.09 9.45 7.97
CA GLU A 178 -22.58 10.82 8.09
C GLU A 178 -21.43 11.83 8.18
N LYS A 179 -20.42 11.55 9.02
CA LYS A 179 -19.23 12.40 9.17
C LYS A 179 -18.46 12.56 7.85
N ARG A 180 -18.33 11.48 7.08
CA ARG A 180 -17.56 11.43 5.84
C ARG A 180 -18.42 11.60 4.60
N LYS A 181 -19.67 12.01 4.73
CA LYS A 181 -20.62 12.05 3.59
C LYS A 181 -20.06 12.75 2.34
N LYS A 182 -19.28 13.83 2.51
CA LYS A 182 -18.68 14.60 1.41
C LYS A 182 -17.29 14.11 0.97
N THR A 183 -16.70 13.14 1.66
CA THR A 183 -15.33 12.67 1.40
C THR A 183 -15.23 11.15 1.30
N ALA A 184 -16.36 10.45 1.44
CA ALA A 184 -16.47 9.01 1.33
C ALA A 184 -16.58 8.56 -0.11
N SER A 185 -16.23 7.30 -0.34
CA SER A 185 -16.54 6.60 -1.58
C SER A 185 -17.93 5.98 -1.52
N TYR A 186 -18.60 5.93 -2.67
CA TYR A 186 -19.95 5.43 -2.85
C TYR A 186 -19.98 4.35 -3.93
N LEU A 187 -20.78 3.32 -3.73
CA LEU A 187 -21.18 2.39 -4.78
C LEU A 187 -22.41 2.94 -5.49
N LEU A 188 -22.38 2.98 -6.82
CA LEU A 188 -23.46 3.44 -7.68
C LEU A 188 -23.85 2.32 -8.67
N HIS A 189 -25.14 2.14 -8.92
CA HIS A 189 -25.65 1.37 -10.05
C HIS A 189 -25.93 2.31 -11.21
N LEU A 190 -25.35 2.05 -12.38
CA LEU A 190 -25.38 2.94 -13.53
C LEU A 190 -26.25 2.33 -14.65
N PRO A 191 -27.49 2.81 -14.83
CA PRO A 191 -28.34 2.35 -15.92
C PRO A 191 -27.73 2.65 -17.29
N GLU A 192 -28.07 1.82 -18.27
CA GLU A 192 -27.62 2.02 -19.64
C GLU A 192 -28.08 3.37 -20.19
N ASN A 193 -27.18 4.08 -20.88
CA ASN A 193 -27.44 5.39 -21.49
C ASN A 193 -27.93 6.47 -20.50
N HIS A 194 -27.62 6.34 -19.21
CA HIS A 194 -27.99 7.34 -18.21
C HIS A 194 -27.16 8.63 -18.35
N SER A 195 -27.80 9.80 -18.24
CA SER A 195 -27.17 11.14 -18.37
C SER A 195 -26.00 11.34 -17.40
N PHE A 196 -26.11 10.83 -16.18
CA PHE A 196 -25.01 10.83 -15.21
C PHE A 196 -23.71 10.19 -15.75
N VAL A 197 -23.79 9.18 -16.62
CA VAL A 197 -22.58 8.60 -17.22
C VAL A 197 -21.98 9.51 -18.30
N GLU A 198 -22.82 10.30 -18.99
CA GLU A 198 -22.34 11.35 -19.91
C GLU A 198 -21.54 12.41 -19.15
N GLN A 199 -22.01 12.82 -17.95
CA GLN A 199 -21.27 13.72 -17.06
C GLN A 199 -19.90 13.14 -16.66
N LEU A 200 -19.87 11.86 -16.26
CA LEU A 200 -18.62 11.18 -15.90
C LEU A 200 -17.64 11.07 -17.08
N CYS A 201 -18.14 10.78 -18.28
CA CYS A 201 -17.32 10.62 -19.50
C CYS A 201 -17.05 11.93 -20.25
N SER A 202 -17.47 13.08 -19.70
CA SER A 202 -17.23 14.39 -20.29
C SER A 202 -15.94 15.01 -19.73
N VAL A 203 -15.13 15.57 -20.63
CA VAL A 203 -13.87 16.23 -20.30
C VAL A 203 -14.14 17.66 -19.82
N PRO A 204 -13.62 18.07 -18.64
CA PRO A 204 -13.78 19.42 -18.14
C PRO A 204 -13.05 20.43 -19.01
N LEU A 205 -13.74 21.51 -19.41
CA LEU A 205 -13.12 22.63 -20.16
C LEU A 205 -12.01 23.31 -19.36
N LYS A 206 -12.15 23.32 -18.04
CA LYS A 206 -11.16 23.85 -17.10
C LYS A 206 -10.92 22.80 -16.00
N PRO A 207 -9.97 21.88 -16.18
CA PRO A 207 -9.72 20.78 -15.24
C PRO A 207 -9.44 21.21 -13.80
N GLN A 208 -8.96 22.44 -13.61
CA GLN A 208 -8.66 23.05 -12.31
C GLN A 208 -9.88 23.62 -11.56
N GLU A 209 -11.03 23.75 -12.23
CA GLU A 209 -12.28 24.23 -11.61
C GLU A 209 -13.23 23.04 -11.35
N ASP A 210 -13.94 23.08 -10.23
CA ASP A 210 -14.99 22.09 -9.98
C ASP A 210 -16.22 22.36 -10.87
N GLY A 211 -16.90 21.30 -11.27
CA GLY A 211 -17.97 21.32 -12.26
C GLY A 211 -18.46 19.91 -12.58
N GLU A 212 -19.53 19.82 -13.36
CA GLU A 212 -20.31 18.59 -13.64
C GLU A 212 -19.63 17.63 -14.64
N GLN A 213 -18.50 18.04 -15.25
CA GLN A 213 -17.69 17.20 -16.12
C GLN A 213 -16.57 16.59 -15.28
N HIS A 214 -16.51 15.25 -15.20
CA HIS A 214 -15.65 14.58 -14.22
C HIS A 214 -14.47 13.83 -14.81
N TRP A 215 -14.40 13.64 -16.13
CA TRP A 215 -13.25 12.98 -16.73
C TRP A 215 -11.95 13.76 -16.38
N HIS A 216 -10.83 13.07 -16.17
CA HIS A 216 -9.58 13.60 -15.59
C HIS A 216 -9.57 13.98 -14.10
N LYS A 217 -10.70 13.95 -13.37
CA LYS A 217 -10.72 14.27 -11.93
C LYS A 217 -10.42 13.09 -10.99
N ASN A 218 -9.96 11.94 -11.51
CA ASN A 218 -9.77 10.70 -10.74
C ASN A 218 -10.98 10.38 -9.84
N PHE A 219 -12.20 10.52 -10.39
CA PHE A 219 -13.43 10.44 -9.60
C PHE A 219 -13.69 9.06 -8.99
N GLY A 220 -13.06 8.02 -9.53
CA GLY A 220 -13.47 6.66 -9.27
C GLY A 220 -13.14 5.74 -10.42
N PHE A 221 -13.90 4.65 -10.49
CA PHE A 221 -13.82 3.69 -11.58
C PHE A 221 -15.18 3.05 -11.85
N PHE A 222 -15.31 2.46 -13.03
CA PHE A 222 -16.45 1.62 -13.41
C PHE A 222 -16.08 0.15 -13.27
N PHE A 223 -17.09 -0.69 -13.07
CA PHE A 223 -16.92 -2.13 -13.12
C PHE A 223 -18.23 -2.81 -13.53
N ARG A 224 -18.11 -4.07 -13.93
CA ARG A 224 -19.26 -4.93 -14.27
C ARG A 224 -19.36 -6.10 -13.31
N SER A 225 -20.59 -6.50 -13.03
CA SER A 225 -20.89 -7.66 -12.22
C SER A 225 -22.32 -8.13 -12.46
N SER A 226 -22.56 -9.44 -12.42
CA SER A 226 -23.90 -10.06 -12.37
C SER A 226 -24.49 -10.09 -10.95
N ALA A 227 -23.70 -9.76 -9.92
CA ALA A 227 -24.15 -9.78 -8.54
C ALA A 227 -25.09 -8.62 -8.21
N ASP A 228 -25.91 -8.83 -7.19
CA ASP A 228 -26.78 -7.78 -6.67
C ASP A 228 -25.98 -6.68 -5.95
N PHE A 229 -26.59 -5.50 -5.90
CA PHE A 229 -25.99 -4.30 -5.33
C PHE A 229 -25.55 -4.46 -3.87
N ASP A 230 -26.30 -5.20 -3.04
CA ASP A 230 -26.02 -5.33 -1.61
C ASP A 230 -24.83 -6.27 -1.37
N THR A 231 -24.69 -7.32 -2.18
CA THR A 231 -23.50 -8.19 -2.22
C THR A 231 -22.25 -7.39 -2.60
N LEU A 232 -22.33 -6.57 -3.66
CA LEU A 232 -21.23 -5.70 -4.10
C LEU A 232 -20.86 -4.67 -3.04
N LEU A 233 -21.86 -4.05 -2.41
CA LEU A 233 -21.65 -3.10 -1.32
C LEU A 233 -20.89 -3.75 -0.17
N GLN A 234 -21.30 -4.95 0.25
CA GLN A 234 -20.61 -5.69 1.31
C GLN A 234 -19.19 -6.08 0.92
N HIS A 235 -18.95 -6.43 -0.34
CA HIS A 235 -17.63 -6.75 -0.86
C HIS A 235 -16.68 -5.56 -0.73
N PHE A 236 -16.98 -4.42 -1.35
CA PHE A 236 -16.09 -3.25 -1.33
C PHE A 236 -15.91 -2.65 0.06
N ARG A 237 -16.92 -2.77 0.95
CA ARG A 237 -16.80 -2.35 2.35
C ARG A 237 -15.69 -3.08 3.11
N LYS A 238 -15.34 -4.30 2.71
CA LYS A 238 -14.22 -5.03 3.30
C LYS A 238 -12.90 -4.34 2.99
N PHE A 239 -12.75 -3.64 1.87
CA PHE A 239 -11.46 -3.12 1.40
C PHE A 239 -11.13 -1.71 1.85
N ILE A 240 -12.05 -0.99 2.52
CA ILE A 240 -11.79 0.37 3.04
C ILE A 240 -10.55 0.38 3.93
N TYR A 241 -10.39 -0.66 4.75
CA TYR A 241 -9.22 -0.88 5.56
C TYR A 241 -8.62 -2.25 5.31
N MET A 242 -7.30 -2.28 5.18
CA MET A 242 -6.51 -3.50 5.04
C MET A 242 -5.43 -3.52 6.11
N ASN A 243 -5.27 -4.69 6.76
CA ASN A 243 -4.13 -4.90 7.65
C ASN A 243 -2.87 -5.07 6.80
N THR A 244 -1.72 -4.72 7.35
CA THR A 244 -0.40 -5.13 6.85
C THR A 244 0.02 -6.45 7.51
N TYR A 245 1.11 -7.03 7.01
CA TYR A 245 1.76 -8.23 7.58
C TYR A 245 2.14 -8.09 9.07
N ASP A 246 2.34 -6.86 9.55
CA ASP A 246 2.64 -6.50 10.95
C ASP A 246 1.41 -5.92 11.69
N ASP A 247 0.20 -6.24 11.22
CA ASP A 247 -1.11 -5.90 11.82
C ASP A 247 -1.42 -4.40 11.93
N ARG A 248 -0.68 -3.52 11.25
CA ARG A 248 -1.07 -2.12 11.11
C ARG A 248 -2.29 -2.01 10.20
N LEU A 249 -3.27 -1.21 10.63
CA LEU A 249 -4.47 -0.96 9.84
C LEU A 249 -4.25 0.24 8.91
N LEU A 250 -4.23 0.02 7.60
CA LEU A 250 -4.10 1.06 6.59
C LEU A 250 -5.44 1.37 5.91
N TYR A 251 -5.68 2.65 5.65
CA TYR A 251 -6.78 3.09 4.79
C TYR A 251 -6.41 2.87 3.33
N PHE A 252 -7.06 1.92 2.67
CA PHE A 252 -6.77 1.59 1.29
C PHE A 252 -7.65 2.40 0.34
N ARG A 253 -7.03 3.38 -0.32
CA ARG A 253 -7.68 4.27 -1.29
C ARG A 253 -7.95 3.60 -2.65
N PHE A 254 -8.52 2.40 -2.66
CA PHE A 254 -8.77 1.64 -3.88
C PHE A 254 -9.76 2.33 -4.84
N TYR A 255 -10.54 3.28 -4.37
CA TYR A 255 -11.41 4.12 -5.21
C TYR A 255 -10.63 5.06 -6.13
N ASP A 256 -9.37 5.37 -5.81
CA ASP A 256 -8.52 6.22 -6.64
C ASP A 256 -8.00 5.38 -7.82
N PRO A 257 -8.34 5.74 -9.08
CA PRO A 257 -7.99 4.92 -10.24
C PRO A 257 -6.48 4.73 -10.41
N ILE A 258 -5.64 5.69 -9.97
CA ILE A 258 -4.18 5.55 -10.04
C ILE A 258 -3.71 4.49 -9.04
N VAL A 259 -4.25 4.52 -7.82
CA VAL A 259 -3.92 3.54 -6.77
C VAL A 259 -4.37 2.14 -7.18
N LEU A 260 -5.56 2.02 -7.78
CA LEU A 260 -6.09 0.73 -8.23
C LEU A 260 -5.35 0.17 -9.44
N GLU A 261 -4.99 1.02 -10.41
CA GLU A 261 -4.17 0.61 -11.56
C GLU A 261 -2.81 0.06 -11.08
N ASP A 262 -2.13 0.81 -10.20
CA ASP A 262 -0.85 0.39 -9.61
C ASP A 262 -0.96 -0.94 -8.84
N TYR A 263 -2.06 -1.13 -8.12
CA TYR A 263 -2.32 -2.36 -7.38
C TYR A 263 -2.56 -3.57 -8.30
N PHE A 264 -3.34 -3.41 -9.37
CA PHE A 264 -3.57 -4.49 -10.34
C PHE A 264 -2.34 -4.81 -11.17
N ASP A 265 -1.60 -3.81 -11.63
CA ASP A 265 -0.35 -4.01 -12.36
C ASP A 265 0.66 -4.82 -11.53
N PHE A 266 0.74 -4.51 -10.24
CA PHE A 266 1.60 -5.23 -9.31
C PHE A 266 1.11 -6.68 -9.10
N LEU A 267 -0.20 -6.85 -8.90
CA LEU A 267 -0.79 -8.14 -8.56
C LEU A 267 -1.08 -9.05 -9.76
N GLN A 268 -0.81 -8.63 -10.99
CA GLN A 268 -1.20 -9.38 -12.19
C GLN A 268 -0.70 -10.83 -12.21
N HIS A 269 0.36 -11.19 -11.48
CA HIS A 269 0.86 -12.57 -11.37
C HIS A 269 0.47 -13.29 -10.07
N TYR A 270 -0.40 -12.72 -9.23
CA TYR A 270 -0.76 -13.25 -7.92
C TYR A 270 -2.26 -13.63 -7.87
N PRO A 271 -2.64 -14.80 -8.43
CA PRO A 271 -4.03 -15.18 -8.65
C PRO A 271 -4.88 -15.17 -7.37
N ARG A 272 -4.35 -15.64 -6.23
CA ARG A 272 -5.12 -15.68 -4.98
C ARG A 272 -5.39 -14.28 -4.41
N LYS A 273 -4.44 -13.35 -4.54
CA LYS A 273 -4.60 -11.94 -4.13
C LYS A 273 -5.63 -11.24 -5.00
N LEU A 274 -5.58 -11.48 -6.31
CA LEU A 274 -6.59 -10.99 -7.24
C LEU A 274 -7.96 -11.61 -6.95
N SER A 275 -8.08 -12.93 -6.78
CA SER A 275 -9.33 -13.59 -6.39
C SER A 275 -9.96 -12.94 -5.16
N THR A 276 -9.14 -12.61 -4.16
CA THR A 276 -9.59 -11.89 -2.95
C THR A 276 -10.25 -10.55 -3.30
N PHE A 277 -9.59 -9.69 -4.08
CA PHE A 277 -10.12 -8.36 -4.44
C PHE A 277 -11.27 -8.42 -5.46
N TRP A 278 -11.25 -9.41 -6.35
CA TRP A 278 -12.28 -9.64 -7.37
C TRP A 278 -13.50 -10.42 -6.85
N GLY A 279 -13.48 -10.77 -5.55
CA GLY A 279 -14.59 -11.43 -4.87
C GLY A 279 -14.83 -12.86 -5.34
N SER A 280 -13.77 -13.58 -5.72
CA SER A 280 -13.83 -14.94 -6.25
C SER A 280 -14.80 -15.07 -7.44
N GLY A 281 -14.64 -14.16 -8.42
CA GLY A 281 -15.48 -14.11 -9.62
C GLY A 281 -16.72 -13.22 -9.48
N LEU A 282 -16.86 -12.45 -8.40
CA LEU A 282 -17.95 -11.49 -8.23
C LEU A 282 -17.92 -10.37 -9.27
N ILE A 283 -16.74 -10.00 -9.76
CA ILE A 283 -16.53 -8.85 -10.66
C ILE A 283 -16.07 -9.38 -12.02
N ASP A 284 -16.69 -8.90 -13.09
CA ASP A 284 -16.42 -9.34 -14.46
C ASP A 284 -15.26 -8.55 -15.09
N SER A 285 -15.21 -7.24 -14.82
CA SER A 285 -14.21 -6.32 -15.39
C SER A 285 -14.17 -4.99 -14.65
N PHE A 286 -13.03 -4.30 -14.70
CA PHE A 286 -12.89 -2.90 -14.28
C PHE A 286 -12.56 -2.00 -15.47
N ILE A 287 -12.98 -0.74 -15.39
CA ILE A 287 -12.56 0.34 -16.31
C ILE A 287 -12.16 1.56 -15.47
N LEU A 288 -10.91 1.99 -15.62
CA LEU A 288 -10.31 3.10 -14.88
C LEU A 288 -10.11 4.30 -15.81
N PRO A 289 -10.53 5.52 -15.44
CA PRO A 289 -10.16 6.74 -16.16
C PRO A 289 -8.64 6.98 -16.14
N LYS A 290 -8.04 7.32 -17.29
CA LYS A 290 -6.59 7.57 -17.39
C LYS A 290 -6.28 8.66 -18.43
N GLN A 291 -6.24 9.92 -17.98
CA GLN A 291 -6.06 11.07 -18.88
C GLN A 291 -7.05 10.99 -20.05
N GLN A 292 -6.64 11.14 -21.30
CA GLN A 292 -7.51 11.01 -22.49
C GLN A 292 -7.94 9.57 -22.81
N ASN A 293 -7.37 8.60 -22.11
CA ASN A 293 -7.60 7.18 -22.28
C ASN A 293 -8.40 6.60 -21.11
N ALA A 294 -8.81 5.35 -21.26
CA ALA A 294 -9.27 4.50 -20.18
C ALA A 294 -8.46 3.20 -20.19
N VAL A 295 -8.36 2.56 -19.03
CA VAL A 295 -7.72 1.25 -18.88
C VAL A 295 -8.77 0.25 -18.43
N SER A 296 -8.94 -0.85 -19.18
CA SER A 296 -9.75 -1.98 -18.74
C SER A 296 -8.90 -3.14 -18.23
N TYR A 297 -9.39 -3.77 -17.17
CA TYR A 297 -8.90 -5.05 -16.66
C TYR A 297 -10.00 -6.09 -16.77
N VAL A 298 -9.67 -7.25 -17.34
CA VAL A 298 -10.56 -8.41 -17.44
C VAL A 298 -9.79 -9.65 -16.96
N PRO A 299 -10.36 -10.51 -16.11
CA PRO A 299 -9.72 -11.77 -15.72
C PRO A 299 -9.49 -12.65 -16.95
N ASN A 300 -8.31 -13.28 -17.05
CA ASN A 300 -8.07 -14.36 -18.01
C ASN A 300 -8.00 -15.75 -17.35
N VAL A 301 -8.31 -15.80 -16.06
CA VAL A 301 -8.48 -16.99 -15.24
C VAL A 301 -9.84 -16.92 -14.56
N ASP A 302 -10.40 -18.07 -14.20
CA ASP A 302 -11.62 -18.12 -13.41
C ASP A 302 -11.30 -17.93 -11.92
N PHE A 303 -11.55 -16.74 -11.39
CA PHE A 303 -11.32 -16.46 -9.97
C PHE A 303 -12.28 -17.20 -9.04
N SER A 304 -13.39 -17.77 -9.54
CA SER A 304 -14.28 -18.61 -8.72
C SER A 304 -13.65 -19.97 -8.38
N GLU A 305 -12.69 -20.43 -9.18
CA GLU A 305 -11.93 -21.66 -8.96
C GLU A 305 -10.64 -21.44 -8.15
N ILE A 306 -10.31 -20.19 -7.85
CA ILE A 306 -9.07 -19.82 -7.15
C ILE A 306 -9.39 -19.46 -5.70
N GLU A 307 -8.85 -20.24 -4.76
CA GLU A 307 -8.99 -19.98 -3.33
C GLU A 307 -8.39 -18.61 -2.94
N PRO A 308 -9.21 -17.69 -2.40
CA PRO A 308 -8.73 -16.38 -1.97
C PRO A 308 -7.77 -16.52 -0.78
N VAL A 309 -6.95 -15.50 -0.56
CA VAL A 309 -6.08 -15.38 0.62
C VAL A 309 -6.66 -14.37 1.59
N ARG A 310 -6.06 -14.29 2.78
CA ARG A 310 -6.36 -13.21 3.73
C ARG A 310 -6.23 -11.83 3.07
N LYS A 311 -7.24 -11.00 3.28
CA LYS A 311 -7.29 -9.59 2.85
C LYS A 311 -6.35 -8.71 3.69
N GLN A 312 -5.08 -8.66 3.29
CA GLN A 312 -4.03 -7.84 3.91
C GLN A 312 -2.97 -7.43 2.88
N PHE A 313 -2.08 -6.50 3.24
CA PHE A 313 -0.86 -6.19 2.51
C PHE A 313 0.32 -6.98 3.09
N ASP A 314 0.87 -7.89 2.30
CA ASP A 314 1.98 -8.75 2.68
C ASP A 314 3.32 -7.97 2.67
N LYS A 315 4.34 -8.49 3.34
CA LYS A 315 5.65 -7.82 3.48
C LYS A 315 6.27 -7.45 2.14
N PHE A 316 6.16 -8.35 1.15
CA PHE A 316 6.70 -8.12 -0.19
C PHE A 316 5.95 -7.00 -0.93
N GLU A 317 4.62 -6.92 -0.82
CA GLU A 317 3.81 -5.86 -1.43
C GLU A 317 4.20 -4.51 -0.82
N MET A 318 4.26 -4.45 0.52
CA MET A 318 4.62 -3.23 1.24
C MET A 318 6.02 -2.75 0.86
N LYS A 319 6.99 -3.65 0.74
CA LYS A 319 8.36 -3.31 0.34
C LYS A 319 8.41 -2.67 -1.05
N GLU A 320 7.72 -3.26 -2.02
CA GLU A 320 7.68 -2.76 -3.40
C GLU A 320 6.91 -1.42 -3.50
N MET A 321 5.78 -1.29 -2.79
CA MET A 321 5.02 -0.05 -2.71
C MET A 321 5.84 1.09 -2.10
N ILE A 322 6.56 0.83 -1.00
CA ILE A 322 7.46 1.79 -0.35
C ILE A 322 8.59 2.18 -1.30
N ALA A 323 9.28 1.20 -1.91
CA ALA A 323 10.37 1.47 -2.84
C ALA A 323 9.93 2.32 -4.05
N LYS A 324 8.75 2.05 -4.62
CA LYS A 324 8.19 2.85 -5.72
C LYS A 324 7.88 4.27 -5.27
N LYS A 325 7.28 4.44 -4.09
CA LYS A 325 6.99 5.75 -3.50
C LYS A 325 8.28 6.54 -3.24
N ASP A 326 9.27 5.92 -2.63
CA ASP A 326 10.55 6.55 -2.29
C ASP A 326 11.29 6.99 -3.56
N LYS A 327 11.32 6.14 -4.60
CA LYS A 327 11.88 6.52 -5.90
C LYS A 327 11.25 7.80 -6.46
N LYS A 328 9.91 7.94 -6.38
CA LYS A 328 9.19 9.14 -6.85
C LYS A 328 9.52 10.37 -5.99
N LEU A 329 9.58 10.21 -4.67
CA LEU A 329 9.90 11.30 -3.75
C LEU A 329 11.34 11.79 -3.95
N LEU A 330 12.29 10.89 -4.13
CA LEU A 330 13.70 11.23 -4.37
C LEU A 330 13.90 11.91 -5.72
N ALA A 331 13.22 11.44 -6.78
CA ALA A 331 13.26 12.10 -8.08
C ALA A 331 12.75 13.54 -8.00
N ARG A 332 11.61 13.75 -7.32
CA ARG A 332 11.07 15.10 -7.09
C ARG A 332 12.01 15.95 -6.23
N LEU A 333 12.62 15.38 -5.20
CA LEU A 333 13.59 16.10 -4.37
C LEU A 333 14.77 16.59 -5.22
N ILE A 334 15.29 15.77 -6.14
CA ILE A 334 16.38 16.17 -7.05
C ILE A 334 15.94 17.35 -7.93
N GLU A 335 14.73 17.29 -8.49
CA GLU A 335 14.16 18.40 -9.28
C GLU A 335 14.02 19.68 -8.44
N ASP A 336 13.51 19.57 -7.21
CA ASP A 336 13.33 20.68 -6.29
C ASP A 336 14.68 21.32 -5.91
N LEU A 337 15.73 20.50 -5.68
CA LEU A 337 17.09 20.98 -5.40
C LEU A 337 17.67 21.77 -6.57
N ILE A 338 17.57 21.23 -7.80
CA ILE A 338 18.07 21.88 -9.01
C ILE A 338 17.30 23.18 -9.29
N THR A 339 15.99 23.16 -9.10
CA THR A 339 15.13 24.35 -9.31
C THR A 339 15.46 25.45 -8.30
N THR A 340 15.72 25.09 -7.04
CA THR A 340 15.99 26.07 -5.97
C THR A 340 17.43 26.58 -6.01
N ALA A 341 18.39 25.74 -6.40
CA ALA A 341 19.81 26.06 -6.44
C ALA A 341 20.42 25.68 -7.81
N PRO A 342 20.07 26.41 -8.90
CA PRO A 342 20.49 26.06 -10.25
C PRO A 342 22.00 26.12 -10.46
N TYR A 343 22.71 26.95 -9.69
CA TYR A 343 24.17 27.08 -9.70
C TYR A 343 24.90 25.77 -9.31
N LEU A 344 24.21 24.81 -8.67
CA LEU A 344 24.79 23.49 -8.40
C LEU A 344 25.23 22.79 -9.69
N LEU A 345 24.53 23.04 -10.80
CA LEU A 345 24.86 22.45 -12.11
C LEU A 345 26.10 23.06 -12.76
N ASP A 346 26.62 24.18 -12.25
CA ASP A 346 27.90 24.74 -12.70
C ASP A 346 29.09 23.91 -12.18
N THR A 347 28.88 23.15 -11.09
CA THR A 347 29.93 22.37 -10.41
C THR A 347 29.68 20.87 -10.47
N TYR A 348 28.42 20.43 -10.38
CA TYR A 348 28.04 19.03 -10.30
C TYR A 348 27.13 18.63 -11.46
N SER A 349 27.37 17.46 -12.02
CA SER A 349 26.43 16.83 -12.95
C SER A 349 25.15 16.39 -12.22
N HIS A 350 24.08 16.22 -12.99
CA HIS A 350 22.81 15.68 -12.47
C HIS A 350 22.99 14.33 -11.77
N GLN A 351 23.87 13.45 -12.29
CA GLN A 351 24.14 12.14 -11.70
C GLN A 351 24.86 12.25 -10.34
N GLU A 352 25.73 13.24 -10.17
CA GLU A 352 26.42 13.47 -8.89
C GLU A 352 25.44 13.97 -7.82
N ILE A 353 24.51 14.87 -8.18
CA ILE A 353 23.44 15.32 -7.29
C ILE A 353 22.55 14.14 -6.89
N GLU A 354 22.16 13.29 -7.85
CA GLU A 354 21.40 12.07 -7.57
C GLU A 354 22.16 11.14 -6.60
N ASN A 355 23.46 10.93 -6.82
CA ASN A 355 24.28 10.09 -5.95
C ASN A 355 24.34 10.63 -4.52
N VAL A 356 24.41 11.94 -4.34
CA VAL A 356 24.40 12.58 -3.02
C VAL A 356 23.03 12.43 -2.35
N VAL A 357 21.92 12.60 -3.08
CA VAL A 357 20.57 12.37 -2.54
C VAL A 357 20.39 10.90 -2.14
N GLN A 358 20.83 9.96 -2.97
CA GLN A 358 20.79 8.53 -2.68
C GLN A 358 21.65 8.15 -1.47
N TYR A 359 22.80 8.81 -1.28
CA TYR A 359 23.64 8.63 -0.11
C TYR A 359 22.89 9.00 1.18
N HIS A 360 22.27 10.18 1.23
CA HIS A 360 21.53 10.63 2.41
C HIS A 360 20.23 9.85 2.63
N TYR A 361 19.58 9.37 1.57
CA TYR A 361 18.47 8.43 1.68
C TYR A 361 18.90 7.14 2.39
N LYS A 362 20.03 6.53 1.99
CA LYS A 362 20.59 5.35 2.68
C LYS A 362 20.99 5.64 4.12
N MET A 363 21.50 6.83 4.41
CA MET A 363 21.73 7.26 5.79
C MET A 363 20.44 7.37 6.58
N GLY A 364 19.36 7.86 5.96
CA GLY A 364 18.03 7.97 6.56
C GLY A 364 17.49 6.63 7.05
N LEU A 365 17.63 5.59 6.21
CA LEU A 365 17.29 4.22 6.59
C LEU A 365 18.10 3.73 7.81
N LYS A 366 19.38 4.10 7.91
CA LYS A 366 20.28 3.69 8.99
C LYS A 366 20.04 4.45 10.31
N TYR A 367 19.72 5.73 10.24
CA TYR A 367 19.61 6.63 11.41
C TYR A 367 18.17 7.11 11.69
N HIS A 368 17.19 6.49 11.05
CA HIS A 368 15.76 6.73 11.23
C HIS A 368 15.34 8.19 11.03
N PHE A 369 15.71 8.72 9.87
CA PHE A 369 15.12 9.93 9.33
C PHE A 369 14.62 9.64 7.90
N TYR A 370 13.41 10.08 7.60
CA TYR A 370 12.68 9.70 6.39
C TYR A 370 12.05 10.91 5.69
N GLU A 371 12.01 12.09 6.32
CA GLU A 371 11.45 13.27 5.70
C GLU A 371 12.34 13.74 4.54
N THR A 372 11.72 14.02 3.39
CA THR A 372 12.43 14.55 2.21
C THR A 372 13.11 15.88 2.51
N GLY A 373 12.59 16.66 3.46
CA GLY A 373 13.20 17.89 3.95
C GLY A 373 14.57 17.64 4.59
N THR A 374 14.67 16.66 5.49
CA THR A 374 15.93 16.26 6.14
C THR A 374 16.94 15.72 5.12
N ILE A 375 16.49 14.83 4.23
CA ILE A 375 17.33 14.29 3.15
C ILE A 375 17.85 15.42 2.24
N GLY A 376 16.96 16.35 1.87
CA GLY A 376 17.30 17.51 1.04
C GLY A 376 18.29 18.44 1.71
N PHE A 377 18.08 18.76 2.99
CA PHE A 377 18.99 19.57 3.79
C PHE A 377 20.40 18.99 3.82
N LEU A 378 20.55 17.71 4.20
CA LEU A 378 21.87 17.06 4.28
C LEU A 378 22.53 16.92 2.90
N SER A 379 21.72 16.70 1.86
CA SER A 379 22.20 16.66 0.47
C SER A 379 22.74 18.01 0.03
N LEU A 380 22.02 19.11 0.31
CA LEU A 380 22.49 20.46 0.06
C LEU A 380 23.76 20.76 0.84
N THR A 381 23.82 20.43 2.14
CA THR A 381 25.04 20.59 2.95
C THR A 381 26.24 19.90 2.28
N THR A 382 26.08 18.65 1.87
CA THR A 382 27.15 17.89 1.21
C THR A 382 27.57 18.51 -0.11
N LEU A 383 26.63 19.01 -0.92
CA LEU A 383 26.95 19.67 -2.18
C LEU A 383 27.64 21.03 -1.95
N PHE A 384 27.21 21.78 -0.93
CA PHE A 384 27.66 23.14 -0.64
C PHE A 384 29.09 23.18 -0.11
N TYR A 385 29.45 22.27 0.80
CA TYR A 385 30.81 22.12 1.31
C TYR A 385 31.64 21.12 0.50
N GLY A 386 30.98 20.27 -0.27
CA GLY A 386 31.56 19.27 -1.16
C GLY A 386 32.28 18.11 -0.48
N GLU A 387 31.95 17.85 0.78
CA GLU A 387 32.36 16.68 1.56
C GLU A 387 31.13 16.12 2.28
N THR A 388 31.06 14.81 2.47
CA THR A 388 29.89 14.18 3.10
C THR A 388 29.81 14.51 4.59
N VAL A 389 28.58 14.63 5.13
CA VAL A 389 28.35 15.07 6.52
C VAL A 389 29.03 14.23 7.60
N ASP A 390 29.36 12.96 7.32
CA ASP A 390 30.10 12.06 8.20
C ASP A 390 31.61 12.34 8.25
N LYS A 391 32.16 12.99 7.22
CA LYS A 391 33.58 13.38 7.12
C LYS A 391 33.82 14.86 7.38
N LEU A 392 32.80 15.67 7.10
CA LEU A 392 32.82 17.13 7.26
C LEU A 392 33.00 17.56 8.72
N ASP A 393 32.55 16.75 9.68
CA ASP A 393 32.67 17.00 11.12
C ASP A 393 33.70 16.05 11.77
N PRO A 394 34.94 16.50 12.04
CA PRO A 394 35.99 15.68 12.63
C PRO A 394 35.63 15.08 14.00
N GLU A 395 34.72 15.73 14.75
CA GLU A 395 34.29 15.26 16.07
C GLU A 395 33.06 14.33 16.00
N SER A 396 32.54 14.12 14.78
CA SER A 396 31.37 13.31 14.47
C SER A 396 30.13 13.69 15.29
N VAL A 397 29.98 14.97 15.65
CA VAL A 397 28.84 15.50 16.41
C VAL A 397 27.58 15.41 15.56
N ILE A 398 27.65 15.72 14.25
CA ILE A 398 26.54 15.55 13.31
C ILE A 398 26.02 14.09 13.33
N MET A 399 26.94 13.12 13.28
CA MET A 399 26.58 11.70 13.31
C MET A 399 25.96 11.27 14.64
N LYS A 400 26.44 11.81 15.76
CA LYS A 400 25.84 11.58 17.07
C LYS A 400 24.42 12.14 17.12
N LEU A 401 24.19 13.35 16.63
CA LEU A 401 22.87 13.98 16.57
C LEU A 401 21.88 13.17 15.73
N LEU A 402 22.31 12.69 14.55
CA LEU A 402 21.47 11.85 13.69
C LEU A 402 21.04 10.55 14.39
N ALA A 403 21.90 9.97 15.22
CA ALA A 403 21.64 8.72 15.95
C ALA A 403 20.75 8.87 17.19
N LEU A 404 20.40 10.09 17.61
CA LEU A 404 19.54 10.32 18.78
C LEU A 404 18.07 10.09 18.43
N ASN A 405 17.51 8.99 18.94
CA ASN A 405 16.11 8.61 18.67
C ASN A 405 15.06 9.46 19.39
N TYR A 406 15.45 10.23 20.41
CA TYR A 406 14.51 11.11 21.14
C TYR A 406 14.30 12.47 20.46
N LEU A 407 15.16 12.83 19.49
CA LEU A 407 15.02 14.04 18.71
C LEU A 407 14.15 13.78 17.49
N SER A 408 13.20 14.67 17.25
CA SER A 408 12.47 14.75 15.99
C SER A 408 13.39 15.17 14.84
N GLU A 409 13.00 14.88 13.60
CA GLU A 409 13.78 15.28 12.42
C GLU A 409 14.03 16.79 12.34
N PRO A 410 13.04 17.69 12.60
CA PRO A 410 13.29 19.12 12.66
C PRO A 410 14.30 19.54 13.74
N GLU A 411 14.28 18.90 14.92
CA GLU A 411 15.26 19.16 15.98
C GLU A 411 16.66 18.71 15.57
N LYS A 412 16.79 17.55 14.91
CA LYS A 412 18.07 17.08 14.36
C LYS A 412 18.62 18.10 13.36
N VAL A 413 17.80 18.57 12.42
CA VAL A 413 18.19 19.59 11.44
C VAL A 413 18.65 20.87 12.13
N TYR A 414 17.91 21.36 13.13
CA TYR A 414 18.27 22.55 13.90
C TYR A 414 19.66 22.45 14.56
N TYR A 415 19.91 21.35 15.28
CA TYR A 415 21.21 21.17 15.96
C TYR A 415 22.37 20.93 14.98
N ILE A 416 22.11 20.24 13.86
CA ILE A 416 23.10 20.06 12.81
C ILE A 416 23.46 21.40 12.16
N GLN A 417 22.47 22.26 11.89
CA GLN A 417 22.70 23.59 11.37
C GLN A 417 23.59 24.42 12.30
N HIS A 418 23.28 24.45 13.60
CA HIS A 418 24.14 25.14 14.57
C HIS A 418 25.56 24.55 14.63
N ARG A 419 25.71 23.23 14.44
CA ARG A 419 27.04 22.60 14.36
C ARG A 419 27.80 23.06 13.12
N LEU A 420 27.15 23.15 11.96
CA LEU A 420 27.75 23.65 10.73
C LEU A 420 28.23 25.10 10.90
N ASP A 421 27.42 25.98 11.50
CA ASP A 421 27.80 27.37 11.78
C ASP A 421 29.09 27.47 12.63
N VAL A 422 29.22 26.60 13.65
CA VAL A 422 30.43 26.53 14.49
C VAL A 422 31.65 26.09 13.67
N LEU A 423 31.49 25.08 12.81
CA LEU A 423 32.58 24.58 11.96
C LEU A 423 33.03 25.64 10.94
N GLU A 424 32.10 26.43 10.38
CA GLU A 424 32.41 27.57 9.51
C GLU A 424 33.16 28.68 10.25
N GLN A 425 32.70 29.07 11.45
CA GLN A 425 33.36 30.09 12.26
C GLN A 425 34.80 29.68 12.64
N GLN A 426 35.04 28.38 12.80
CA GLN A 426 36.36 27.81 13.06
C GLN A 426 37.20 27.60 11.78
N GLN A 427 36.66 27.93 10.61
CA GLN A 427 37.28 27.72 9.29
C GLN A 427 37.66 26.24 9.01
N ILE A 428 36.99 25.30 9.67
CA ILE A 428 37.17 23.86 9.45
C ILE A 428 36.54 23.46 8.13
N ILE A 429 35.41 24.10 7.79
CA ILE A 429 34.68 23.91 6.54
C ILE A 429 34.53 25.26 5.84
N ASN A 430 34.49 25.27 4.52
CA ASN A 430 34.30 26.47 3.72
C ASN A 430 33.32 26.17 2.58
N SER A 431 32.42 27.11 2.31
CA SER A 431 31.51 27.03 1.16
C SER A 431 32.30 26.93 -0.15
N ARG A 432 31.82 26.07 -1.06
CA ARG A 432 32.30 26.03 -2.46
C ARG A 432 31.66 27.10 -3.34
N PHE A 433 30.60 27.76 -2.85
CA PHE A 433 29.80 28.75 -3.56
C PHE A 433 29.84 30.12 -2.91
#